data_AF-A0A2K3KRL5-F1
#
_entry.id   AF-A0A2K3KRL5-F1
#
_cell.length_a   1.000
_cell.length_b   1.000
_cell.length_c   1.000
_cell.angle_alpha   90.00
_cell.angle_beta   90.00
_cell.angle_gamma   90.00
#
_symmetry.space_group_name_H-M   'P 1'
#
loop_
_entity.id
_entity.type
_entity.pdbx_description
1 polymer ?
#
loop_
_entity_poly.entity_id
_entity_poly.type
_entity_poly.pdbx_seq_one_letter_code
_entity_poly.pdbx_strand_id
1 'polypeptide(L)' 'ASMAMSKLPELQFDDIMAVNPSKTNGVYEVRVLKKWKAAYFLSSGGSSTVELVLIDKNLFLS' A
#
# COMPACT_ATOMS: atom_id res chain seq x y z
N ALA A 1 -35.96 -6.33 -17.68
CA ALA A 1 -35.32 -6.53 -16.37
C ALA A 1 -34.15 -5.55 -16.27
N SER A 2 -34.19 -4.63 -15.31
CA SER A 2 -33.09 -3.67 -15.07
C SER A 2 -31.98 -4.41 -14.30
N MET A 3 -30.78 -4.50 -14.87
CA MET A 3 -29.62 -5.03 -14.17
C MET A 3 -29.24 -4.05 -13.06
N ALA A 4 -29.43 -4.46 -11.81
CA ALA A 4 -28.88 -3.74 -10.68
C ALA A 4 -27.36 -3.78 -10.79
N MET A 5 -26.73 -2.65 -11.12
CA MET A 5 -25.30 -2.45 -10.86
C MET A 5 -25.13 -2.57 -9.35
N SER A 6 -24.56 -3.68 -8.89
CA SER A 6 -24.07 -3.78 -7.53
C SER A 6 -23.00 -2.70 -7.36
N LYS A 7 -23.33 -1.63 -6.62
CA LYS A 7 -22.33 -0.68 -6.12
C LYS A 7 -21.27 -1.50 -5.40
N LEU A 8 -20.06 -1.56 -5.95
CA LEU A 8 -18.89 -2.00 -5.19
C LEU A 8 -18.86 -1.17 -3.89
N PRO A 9 -18.67 -1.79 -2.71
CA PRO A 9 -18.55 -1.02 -1.48
C PRO A 9 -17.45 0.02 -1.69
N GLU A 10 -17.77 1.27 -1.36
CA GLU A 10 -16.84 2.39 -1.45
C GLU A 10 -15.66 2.07 -0.53
N LEU A 11 -14.53 1.68 -1.14
CA LEU A 11 -13.32 1.32 -0.41
C LEU A 11 -12.85 2.55 0.37
N GLN A 12 -12.93 2.48 1.69
CA GLN A 12 -12.37 3.50 2.57
C GLN A 12 -10.88 3.20 2.74
N PHE A 13 -10.06 4.23 2.51
CA PHE A 13 -8.62 4.17 2.68
C PHE A 13 -8.22 4.85 3.98
N ASP A 14 -7.35 4.20 4.75
CA ASP A 14 -6.69 4.74 5.93
C ASP A 14 -5.66 5.82 5.54
N ASP A 15 -5.37 6.73 6.48
CA ASP A 15 -4.26 7.67 6.37
C ASP A 15 -2.92 6.97 6.66
N ILE A 16 -2.02 6.96 5.68
CA ILE A 16 -0.70 6.36 5.82
C ILE A 16 0.17 7.06 6.86
N MET A 17 -0.05 8.37 7.11
CA MET A 17 0.70 9.13 8.11
C MET A 17 0.34 8.72 9.55
N ALA A 18 -0.76 7.99 9.74
CA ALA A 18 -1.18 7.46 11.03
C ALA A 18 -0.56 6.09 11.37
N VAL A 19 0.17 5.46 10.43
CA VAL A 19 0.84 4.17 10.65
C VAL A 19 1.88 4.30 11.75
N ASN A 20 1.83 3.37 12.71
CA ASN A 20 2.77 3.33 13.82
C ASN A 20 2.96 1.86 14.29
N PRO A 21 3.96 1.57 15.14
CA PRO A 21 4.25 0.19 15.56
C PRO A 21 3.08 -0.54 16.24
N SER A 22 2.09 0.18 16.77
CA SER A 22 0.90 -0.39 17.41
C SER A 22 -0.30 -0.53 16.47
N LYS A 23 -0.27 0.11 15.29
CA LYS A 23 -1.32 0.02 14.24
C LYS A 23 -0.68 -0.33 12.91
N THR A 24 -0.51 -1.64 12.68
CA THR A 24 0.16 -2.19 11.49
C THR A 24 -0.79 -2.64 10.38
N ASN A 25 -2.09 -2.77 10.68
CA ASN A 25 -3.11 -3.22 9.72
C ASN A 25 -3.90 -2.04 9.17
N GLY A 26 -4.22 -2.06 7.88
CA GLY A 26 -5.05 -1.05 7.22
C GLY A 26 -5.05 -1.19 5.69
N VAL A 27 -5.90 -0.42 5.02
CA VAL A 27 -5.97 -0.34 3.56
C VAL A 27 -5.55 1.06 3.15
N TYR A 28 -4.42 1.18 2.45
CA TYR A 28 -3.83 2.48 2.14
C TYR A 28 -3.80 2.71 0.63
N GLU A 29 -4.13 3.93 0.22
CA GLU A 29 -3.94 4.38 -1.15
C GLU A 29 -2.70 5.28 -1.21
N VAL A 30 -1.69 4.85 -1.97
CA VAL A 30 -0.37 5.48 -2.01
C VAL A 30 0.13 5.58 -3.44
N ARG A 31 1.07 6.48 -3.69
CA ARG A 31 1.90 6.43 -4.90
C ARG A 31 3.25 5.81 -4.56
N VAL A 32 3.79 5.00 -5.49
CA VAL A 32 5.13 4.43 -5.35
C VAL A 32 6.12 5.38 -6.02
N LEU A 33 7.01 5.98 -5.23
CA LEU A 33 8.05 6.87 -5.74
C LEU A 33 9.27 6.10 -6.27
N LYS A 34 9.67 5.04 -5.56
CA LYS A 34 10.82 4.23 -5.94
C LYS A 34 10.60 2.77 -5.52
N LYS A 35 11.12 1.85 -6.34
CA LYS A 35 11.09 0.41 -6.09
C LYS A 35 12.47 -0.19 -6.28
N TRP A 36 12.93 -0.97 -5.32
CA TRP A 36 14.17 -1.73 -5.39
C TRP A 36 13.87 -3.21 -5.24
N LYS A 37 14.53 -4.04 -6.04
CA LYS A 37 14.66 -5.45 -5.72
C LYS A 37 15.71 -5.52 -4.61
N ALA A 38 15.28 -5.74 -3.37
CA ALA A 38 16.22 -5.84 -2.28
C ALA A 38 17.10 -7.07 -2.49
N ALA A 39 18.38 -6.93 -2.18
CA ALA A 39 19.34 -8.02 -2.35
C ALA A 39 18.86 -9.21 -1.52
N TYR A 40 19.04 -10.42 -2.07
CA TYR A 40 18.75 -11.66 -1.36
C TYR A 40 19.47 -11.63 -0.02
N PHE A 41 18.72 -11.42 1.07
CA PHE A 41 19.25 -11.70 2.38
C PHE A 41 19.51 -13.21 2.39
N LEU A 42 20.79 -13.58 2.42
CA LEU A 42 21.32 -14.93 2.51
C LEU A 42 20.78 -15.58 3.80
N SER A 43 19.53 -16.02 3.74
CA SER A 43 18.99 -17.03 4.61
C SER A 43 18.57 -18.15 3.67
N SER A 44 18.93 -19.38 4.04
CA SER A 44 18.87 -20.61 3.27
C SER A 44 17.46 -21.03 2.78
N GLY A 45 16.48 -20.13 2.77
CA GLY A 45 15.07 -20.38 2.52
C GLY A 45 14.47 -19.70 1.28
N GLY A 46 15.25 -19.03 0.43
CA GLY A 46 14.78 -18.60 -0.89
C GLY A 46 13.75 -17.45 -0.91
N SER A 47 13.65 -16.64 0.15
CA SER A 47 12.79 -15.45 0.15
C SER A 47 13.43 -14.29 -0.63
N SER A 48 12.71 -13.73 -1.59
CA SER A 48 13.05 -12.44 -2.20
C SER A 48 12.37 -11.30 -1.47
N THR A 49 13.09 -10.21 -1.22
CA THR A 49 12.55 -8.98 -0.63
C THR A 49 12.44 -7.88 -1.70
N VAL A 50 11.48 -6.98 -1.51
CA VAL A 50 11.31 -5.77 -2.31
C VAL A 50 11.17 -4.60 -1.36
N GLU A 51 11.90 -3.53 -1.62
CA GLU A 51 11.81 -2.29 -0.86
C GLU A 51 11.13 -1.22 -1.73
N LEU A 52 10.25 -0.44 -1.11
CA LEU A 52 9.45 0.59 -1.77
C LEU A 52 9.54 1.89 -0.97
N VAL A 53 9.63 3.02 -1.67
CA VAL A 53 9.40 4.34 -1.10
C VAL A 53 7.99 4.77 -1.50
N LEU A 54 7.12 4.95 -0.51
CA LEU A 54 5.72 5.34 -0.70
C LEU A 54 5.56 6.82 -0.39
N ILE A 55 4.62 7.47 -1.09
CA ILE A 55 4.22 8.84 -0.84
C ILE A 55 2.70 8.91 -0.72
N ASP A 56 2.22 9.74 0.20
CA ASP A 56 0.78 9.99 0.35
C ASP A 56 0.21 10.58 -0.96
N LYS A 57 -0.99 10.13 -1.32
CA LYS A 57 -1.62 10.56 -2.58
C LYS A 57 -1.93 12.06 -2.62
N ASN A 58 -2.09 12.70 -1.46
CA ASN A 58 -2.51 14.09 -1.32
C ASN A 58 -1.33 15.07 -1.22
N LEU A 59 -0.07 14.60 -1.16
CA LEU A 59 1.09 15.48 -0.98
C LEU A 59 1.31 16.50 -2.11
N PHE A 60 0.68 16.31 -3.27
CA PHE A 60 0.84 17.16 -4.46
C PHE A 60 -0.30 18.17 -4.69
N LEU A 61 -1.25 18.31 -3.76
CA LEU A 61 -2.40 19.21 -3.90
C LEU A 61 -2.32 20.49 -3.06
N SER A 62 -1.12 20.92 -2.64
CA SER A 62 -0.91 22.20 -1.96
C SER A 62 -0.70 23.36 -2.94
#